data_AF-A0A1N7QBF8-F1
#
_entry.id   AF-A0A1N7QBF8-F1
#
_cell.length_a   1.000
_cell.length_b   1.000
_cell.length_c   1.000
_cell.angle_alpha   90.00
_cell.angle_beta   90.00
_cell.angle_gamma   90.00
#
_symmetry.space_group_name_H-M   'P 1'
#
loop_
_entity.id
_entity.type
_entity.pdbx_description
1 polymer ?
#
loop_
_entity_poly.entity_id
_entity_poly.type
_entity_poly.pdbx_seq_one_letter_code
_entity_poly.pdbx_strand_id
1 'polypeptide(L)'
;MDVIEEGRAPAAPGHNNPPPYDPDKHADLAARVEKFMATCNEVRAAGEITSEENAQHLSDLIAGLRGLKKQVEAQKKADKAPHDEAGKAVVAAFSPLEERLERAAKAMLVVMQGWLDKKKAEAEAEKARKAAEAEAARKAAEDAAAQAAATGNIDAEIEAERLAKEAAKAEKRAAKQVKVSVGSATGAGRTVSTRKVRSAEITNARALFLRYADHPKVLDVLQSLANADVRSGEITEANAALFGVSIRETAVAA
;
A
#
# COMPACT_ATOMS: atom_id res chain seq x y z
N MET A 1 -32.31 65.46 -2.46
CA MET A 1 -32.53 64.01 -2.58
C MET A 1 -31.17 63.38 -2.42
N ASP A 2 -30.76 63.14 -1.18
CA ASP A 2 -29.52 62.44 -0.84
C ASP A 2 -29.83 60.96 -0.67
N VAL A 3 -29.16 60.12 -1.46
CA VAL A 3 -29.28 58.67 -1.41
C VAL A 3 -28.32 58.18 -0.32
N ILE A 4 -28.90 57.57 0.71
CA ILE A 4 -28.23 57.01 1.88
C ILE A 4 -27.36 55.82 1.43
N GLU A 5 -26.07 55.85 1.79
CA GLU A 5 -25.17 54.69 1.73
C GLU A 5 -25.76 53.54 2.57
N GLU A 6 -26.19 52.46 1.91
CA GLU A 6 -26.50 51.21 2.58
C GLU A 6 -25.19 50.56 3.06
N GLY A 7 -24.89 50.78 4.35
CA GLY A 7 -23.80 50.13 5.05
C GLY A 7 -23.91 48.60 4.97
N ARG A 8 -22.93 47.97 4.33
CA ARG A 8 -22.73 46.51 4.34
C ARG A 8 -22.50 46.07 5.79
N ALA A 9 -23.47 45.37 6.37
CA ALA A 9 -23.35 44.81 7.72
C ALA A 9 -22.07 43.95 7.85
N PRO A 10 -21.30 44.06 8.95
CA PRO A 10 -20.11 43.25 9.14
C PRO A 10 -20.49 41.77 9.29
N ALA A 11 -19.71 40.88 8.66
CA ALA A 11 -19.94 39.45 8.71
C ALA A 11 -19.89 38.90 10.14
N ALA A 12 -20.78 37.94 10.45
CA ALA A 12 -20.87 37.29 11.76
C ALA A 12 -19.54 36.61 12.16
N PRO A 13 -19.19 36.58 13.46
CA PRO A 13 -17.96 35.96 13.94
C PRO A 13 -17.87 34.48 13.51
N GLY A 14 -16.81 34.12 12.80
CA GLY A 14 -16.56 32.73 12.35
C GLY A 14 -16.97 32.43 10.90
N HIS A 15 -17.37 33.42 10.09
CA HIS A 15 -17.68 33.23 8.65
C HIS A 15 -16.68 33.91 7.70
N ASN A 16 -15.61 34.52 8.23
CA ASN A 16 -14.51 35.03 7.42
C ASN A 16 -13.43 33.94 7.28
N ASN A 17 -13.72 32.89 6.50
CA ASN A 17 -12.68 31.96 6.06
C ASN A 17 -12.36 32.28 4.60
N PRO A 18 -11.46 33.25 4.32
CA PRO A 18 -11.08 33.55 2.95
C PRO A 18 -10.47 32.30 2.29
N PRO A 19 -10.52 32.19 0.96
CA PRO A 19 -9.91 31.08 0.24
C PRO A 19 -8.44 30.88 0.64
N PRO A 20 -7.91 29.64 0.58
CA PRO A 20 -6.53 29.34 0.96
C PRO A 20 -5.48 29.90 -0.04
N TYR A 21 -5.90 30.74 -0.97
CA TYR A 21 -5.12 31.42 -1.99
C TYR A 21 -5.61 32.86 -2.15
N ASP A 22 -4.79 33.73 -2.74
CA ASP A 22 -5.16 35.13 -2.98
C ASP A 22 -6.17 35.23 -4.16
N PRO A 23 -7.45 35.57 -3.89
CA PRO A 23 -8.49 35.55 -4.93
C PRO A 23 -8.28 36.63 -6.00
N ASP A 24 -7.71 37.78 -5.64
CA ASP A 24 -7.48 38.89 -6.56
C ASP A 24 -6.33 38.54 -7.52
N LYS A 25 -5.23 37.99 -7.00
CA LYS A 25 -4.13 37.51 -7.85
C LYS A 25 -4.53 36.33 -8.72
N HIS A 26 -5.38 35.44 -8.21
CA HIS A 26 -5.93 34.36 -9.02
C HIS A 26 -6.78 34.91 -10.17
N ALA A 27 -7.65 35.88 -9.90
CA ALA A 27 -8.48 36.52 -10.92
C ALA A 27 -7.64 37.25 -11.99
N ASP A 28 -6.59 37.98 -11.59
CA ASP A 28 -5.65 38.62 -12.53
C ASP A 28 -4.95 37.58 -13.44
N LEU A 29 -4.37 36.53 -12.85
CA LEU A 29 -3.71 35.48 -13.59
C LEU A 29 -4.68 34.73 -14.52
N ALA A 30 -5.90 34.45 -14.07
CA ALA A 30 -6.93 33.82 -14.88
C ALA A 30 -7.32 34.68 -16.08
N ALA A 31 -7.53 35.99 -15.89
CA ALA A 31 -7.83 36.91 -16.99
C ALA A 31 -6.69 36.98 -18.01
N ARG A 32 -5.44 36.94 -17.54
CA ARG A 32 -4.25 36.90 -18.41
C ARG A 32 -4.14 35.56 -19.17
N VAL A 33 -4.45 34.44 -18.51
CA VAL A 33 -4.50 33.12 -19.17
C VAL A 33 -5.55 33.13 -20.28
N GLU A 34 -6.76 33.60 -20.00
CA GLU A 34 -7.83 33.70 -21.01
C GLU A 34 -7.41 34.53 -22.23
N LYS A 35 -6.75 35.68 -22.00
CA LYS A 35 -6.23 36.51 -23.09
C LYS A 35 -5.20 35.77 -23.96
N PHE A 36 -4.25 35.09 -23.33
CA PHE A 36 -3.26 34.28 -24.05
C PHE A 36 -3.91 33.12 -24.80
N MET A 37 -4.91 32.46 -24.22
CA MET A 37 -5.63 31.35 -24.85
C MET A 37 -6.43 31.80 -26.07
N ALA A 38 -7.07 32.98 -26.00
CA ALA A 38 -7.73 33.59 -27.16
C ALA A 38 -6.73 33.79 -28.32
N THR A 39 -5.58 34.41 -28.05
CA THR A 39 -4.52 34.59 -29.06
C THR A 39 -3.98 33.25 -29.59
N CYS A 40 -3.82 32.23 -28.73
CA CYS A 40 -3.40 30.90 -29.17
C CYS A 40 -4.42 30.26 -30.12
N ASN A 41 -5.71 30.42 -29.84
CA ASN A 41 -6.77 29.88 -30.68
C ASN A 41 -6.80 30.57 -32.05
N GLU A 42 -6.63 31.89 -32.09
CA GLU A 42 -6.53 32.66 -33.34
C GLU A 42 -5.32 32.21 -34.18
N VAL A 43 -4.13 32.13 -33.56
CA VAL A 43 -2.91 31.68 -34.23
C VAL A 43 -3.03 30.22 -34.71
N ARG A 44 -3.67 29.36 -33.93
CA ARG A 44 -3.94 27.96 -34.33
C ARG A 44 -4.92 27.87 -35.49
N ALA A 45 -5.94 28.72 -35.53
CA ALA A 45 -6.92 28.75 -36.61
C ALA A 45 -6.31 29.22 -37.94
N ALA A 46 -5.27 30.06 -37.90
CA ALA A 46 -4.54 30.49 -39.09
C ALA A 46 -3.78 29.35 -39.80
N GLY A 47 -3.47 28.24 -39.09
CA GLY A 47 -3.07 26.95 -39.66
C GLY A 47 -1.66 26.84 -40.24
N GLU A 48 -1.10 27.91 -40.82
CA GLU A 48 0.23 27.91 -41.44
C GLU A 48 0.99 29.22 -41.18
N ILE A 49 2.30 29.10 -40.93
CA ILE A 49 3.21 30.24 -40.78
C ILE A 49 3.78 30.57 -42.16
N THR A 50 3.34 31.69 -42.72
CA THR A 50 3.70 32.10 -44.09
C THR A 50 4.78 33.18 -44.17
N SER A 51 5.25 33.72 -43.03
CA SER A 51 6.28 34.75 -42.96
C SER A 51 7.20 34.57 -41.75
N GLU A 52 8.43 35.08 -41.85
CA GLU A 52 9.39 35.10 -40.73
C GLU A 52 8.88 35.95 -39.55
N GLU A 53 8.14 37.03 -39.84
CA GLU A 53 7.47 37.86 -38.84
C GLU A 53 6.42 37.06 -38.04
N ASN A 54 5.63 36.21 -38.71
CA ASN A 54 4.67 35.32 -38.04
C ASN A 54 5.39 34.28 -37.15
N ALA A 55 6.56 33.80 -37.56
CA ALA A 55 7.38 32.89 -36.75
C ALA A 55 7.94 33.60 -35.51
N GLN A 56 8.38 34.85 -35.63
CA GLN A 56 8.86 35.67 -34.50
C GLN A 56 7.72 35.96 -33.51
N HIS A 57 6.54 36.34 -33.99
CA HIS A 57 5.36 36.54 -33.14
C HIS A 57 4.91 35.26 -32.42
N LEU A 58 4.96 34.11 -33.09
CA LEU A 58 4.69 32.83 -32.44
C LEU A 58 5.75 32.51 -31.37
N SER A 59 7.03 32.79 -31.63
CA SER A 59 8.11 32.62 -30.66
C SER A 59 7.88 33.49 -29.42
N ASP A 60 7.49 34.76 -29.59
CA ASP A 60 7.17 35.66 -28.49
C ASP A 60 5.92 35.20 -27.71
N LEU A 61 4.90 34.70 -28.41
CA LEU A 61 3.71 34.12 -27.78
C LEU A 61 4.10 32.90 -26.92
N ILE A 62 4.93 32.00 -27.44
CA ILE A 62 5.45 30.83 -26.70
C ILE A 62 6.25 31.28 -25.47
N ALA A 63 7.11 32.29 -25.61
CA ALA A 63 7.87 32.85 -24.49
C ALA A 63 6.93 33.46 -23.42
N GLY A 64 5.89 34.18 -23.85
CA GLY A 64 4.86 34.74 -22.98
C GLY A 64 4.07 33.67 -22.23
N LEU A 65 3.65 32.60 -22.90
CA LEU A 65 2.98 31.44 -22.28
C LEU A 65 3.86 30.78 -21.21
N ARG A 66 5.15 30.56 -21.52
CA ARG A 66 6.12 30.02 -20.55
C ARG A 66 6.31 30.95 -19.36
N GLY A 67 6.38 32.26 -19.60
CA GLY A 67 6.47 33.28 -18.55
C GLY A 67 5.24 33.28 -17.64
N LEU A 68 4.03 33.25 -18.21
CA LEU A 68 2.78 33.21 -17.47
C LEU A 68 2.65 31.92 -16.64
N LYS A 69 3.02 30.76 -17.21
CA LYS A 69 3.09 29.50 -16.47
C LYS A 69 3.99 29.60 -15.24
N LYS A 70 5.19 30.20 -15.37
CA LYS A 70 6.09 30.42 -14.23
C LYS A 70 5.47 31.31 -13.16
N GLN A 71 4.73 32.36 -13.56
CA GLN A 71 4.05 33.24 -12.61
C GLN A 71 2.92 32.52 -11.86
N VAL A 72 2.12 31.71 -12.56
CA VAL A 72 1.08 30.87 -11.93
C VAL A 72 1.71 29.87 -10.95
N GLU A 73 2.82 29.22 -11.33
CA GLU A 73 3.54 28.30 -10.43
C GLU A 73 4.13 29.00 -9.21
N ALA A 74 4.67 30.21 -9.39
CA ALA A 74 5.20 31.01 -8.29
C ALA A 74 4.10 31.42 -7.30
N GLN A 75 2.96 31.88 -7.81
CA GLN A 75 1.81 32.25 -6.96
C GLN A 75 1.24 31.04 -6.23
N LYS A 76 1.07 29.91 -6.92
CA LYS A 76 0.68 28.63 -6.31
C LYS A 76 1.63 28.23 -5.18
N LYS A 77 2.95 28.36 -5.39
CA LYS A 77 3.95 28.03 -4.37
C LYS A 77 3.88 28.99 -3.17
N ALA A 78 3.70 30.28 -3.42
CA ALA A 78 3.57 31.30 -2.38
C ALA A 78 2.34 31.05 -1.49
N ASP A 79 1.18 30.82 -2.11
CA ASP A 79 -0.08 30.57 -1.39
C ASP A 79 -0.05 29.23 -0.64
N LYS A 80 0.58 28.19 -1.21
CA LYS A 80 0.70 26.87 -0.58
C LYS A 80 1.72 26.83 0.56
N ALA A 81 2.77 27.64 0.53
CA ALA A 81 3.85 27.62 1.51
C ALA A 81 3.41 27.68 2.98
N PRO A 82 2.54 28.63 3.42
CA PRO A 82 2.10 28.67 4.82
C PRO A 82 1.29 27.44 5.23
N HIS A 83 0.49 26.87 4.33
CA HIS A 83 -0.31 25.67 4.61
C HIS A 83 0.54 24.41 4.69
N ASP A 84 1.54 24.28 3.81
CA ASP A 84 2.51 23.19 3.87
C ASP A 84 3.31 23.25 5.18
N GLU A 85 3.73 24.44 5.60
CA GLU A 85 4.49 24.62 6.83
C GLU A 85 3.64 24.36 8.08
N ALA A 86 2.40 24.84 8.09
CA ALA A 86 1.42 24.51 9.13
C ALA A 86 1.14 23.00 9.19
N GLY A 87 0.97 22.36 8.03
CA GLY A 87 0.79 20.91 7.92
C GLY A 87 1.98 20.14 8.48
N LYS A 88 3.21 20.55 8.14
CA LYS A 88 4.44 19.95 8.71
C LYS A 88 4.53 20.16 10.21
N ALA A 89 4.18 21.34 10.72
CA ALA A 89 4.20 21.62 12.16
C ALA A 89 3.22 20.72 12.93
N VAL A 90 2.02 20.50 12.39
CA VAL A 90 1.06 19.52 12.95
C VAL A 90 1.67 18.13 12.94
N VAL A 91 2.18 17.65 11.80
CA VAL A 91 2.81 16.33 11.73
C VAL A 91 3.96 16.21 12.72
N ALA A 92 4.81 17.23 12.85
CA ALA A 92 5.93 17.25 13.78
C ALA A 92 5.49 17.22 15.25
N ALA A 93 4.38 17.87 15.59
CA ALA A 93 3.82 17.86 16.95
C ALA A 93 3.24 16.49 17.33
N PHE A 94 2.59 15.80 16.39
CA PHE A 94 1.90 14.54 16.65
C PHE A 94 2.78 13.30 16.41
N SER A 95 3.78 13.36 15.53
CA SER A 95 4.65 12.21 15.23
C SER A 95 5.32 11.59 16.48
N PRO A 96 5.85 12.38 17.44
CA PRO A 96 6.41 11.81 18.67
C PRO A 96 5.35 11.13 19.55
N LEU A 97 4.10 11.59 19.52
CA LEU A 97 3.00 10.97 20.25
C LEU A 97 2.62 9.63 19.61
N GLU A 98 2.48 9.62 18.28
CA GLU A 98 2.20 8.42 17.50
C GLU A 98 3.32 7.37 17.67
N GLU A 99 4.58 7.78 17.60
CA GLU A 99 5.73 6.88 17.78
C GLU A 99 5.75 6.27 19.18
N ARG A 100 5.45 7.06 20.23
CA ARG A 100 5.35 6.56 21.61
C ARG A 100 4.23 5.55 21.76
N LEU A 101 3.05 5.82 21.18
CA LEU A 101 1.91 4.91 21.22
C LEU A 101 2.19 3.63 20.43
N GLU A 102 2.81 3.73 19.26
CA GLU A 102 3.17 2.56 18.45
C GLU A 102 4.21 1.69 19.17
N ARG A 103 5.23 2.31 19.78
CA ARG A 103 6.24 1.60 20.58
C ARG A 103 5.61 0.92 21.79
N ALA A 104 4.69 1.59 22.49
CA ALA A 104 3.96 1.00 23.61
C ALA A 104 3.06 -0.18 23.16
N ALA A 105 2.32 -0.02 22.07
CA ALA A 105 1.49 -1.07 21.50
C ALA A 105 2.34 -2.30 21.09
N LYS A 106 3.48 -2.09 20.43
CA LYS A 106 4.43 -3.16 20.10
C LYS A 106 4.94 -3.87 21.34
N ALA A 107 5.32 -3.14 22.40
CA ALA A 107 5.76 -3.73 23.65
C ALA A 107 4.67 -4.59 24.32
N MET A 108 3.42 -4.12 24.33
CA MET A 108 2.28 -4.88 24.87
C MET A 108 1.96 -6.13 24.03
N LEU A 109 2.13 -6.06 22.70
CA LEU A 109 1.99 -7.23 21.83
C LEU A 109 3.06 -8.29 22.11
N VAL A 110 4.28 -7.92 22.48
CA VAL A 110 5.31 -8.88 22.91
C VAL A 110 4.90 -9.59 24.19
N VAL A 111 4.35 -8.87 25.17
CA VAL A 111 3.81 -9.47 26.40
C VAL A 111 2.65 -10.43 26.09
N MET A 112 1.71 -10.01 25.22
CA MET A 112 0.61 -10.85 24.77
C MET A 112 1.11 -12.09 24.02
N GLN A 113 2.18 -11.96 23.22
CA GLN A 113 2.78 -13.08 22.49
C GLN A 113 3.31 -14.14 23.47
N GLY A 114 3.98 -13.73 24.56
CA GLY A 114 4.42 -14.65 25.61
C GLY A 114 3.26 -15.44 26.26
N TRP A 115 2.10 -14.81 26.46
CA TRP A 115 0.89 -15.51 26.92
C TRP A 115 0.33 -16.47 25.88
N LEU A 116 0.24 -16.04 24.61
CA LEU A 116 -0.25 -16.87 23.52
C LEU A 116 0.64 -18.10 23.30
N ASP A 117 1.95 -17.98 23.47
CA ASP A 117 2.88 -19.10 23.32
C ASP A 117 2.78 -20.09 24.47
N LYS A 118 2.58 -19.62 25.72
CA LYS A 118 2.21 -20.51 26.83
C LYS A 118 0.92 -21.27 26.54
N LYS A 119 -0.11 -20.58 26.07
CA LYS A 119 -1.39 -21.20 25.71
C LYS A 119 -1.28 -22.18 24.55
N LYS A 120 -0.41 -21.93 23.57
CA LYS A 120 -0.11 -22.90 22.51
C LYS A 120 0.63 -24.11 23.07
N ALA A 121 1.63 -23.93 23.93
CA ALA A 121 2.33 -25.04 24.55
C ALA A 121 1.39 -25.92 25.38
N GLU A 122 0.48 -25.31 26.15
CA GLU A 122 -0.59 -26.03 26.86
C GLU A 122 -1.52 -26.78 25.89
N ALA A 123 -1.94 -26.13 24.80
CA ALA A 123 -2.81 -26.76 23.80
C ALA A 123 -2.12 -27.93 23.07
N GLU A 124 -0.84 -27.81 22.74
CA GLU A 124 -0.06 -28.90 22.12
C GLU A 124 0.22 -30.04 23.10
N ALA A 125 0.49 -29.75 24.37
CA ALA A 125 0.63 -30.78 25.41
C ALA A 125 -0.68 -31.55 25.63
N GLU A 126 -1.81 -30.83 25.69
CA GLU A 126 -3.15 -31.41 25.77
C GLU A 126 -3.47 -32.26 24.53
N LYS A 127 -3.08 -31.80 23.34
CA LYS A 127 -3.24 -32.53 22.09
C LYS A 127 -2.38 -33.79 22.06
N ALA A 128 -1.13 -33.72 22.54
CA ALA A 128 -0.25 -34.87 22.65
C ALA A 128 -0.82 -35.91 23.63
N ARG A 129 -1.37 -35.49 24.77
CA ARG A 129 -2.06 -36.39 25.71
C ARG A 129 -3.25 -37.08 25.06
N LYS A 130 -4.10 -36.32 24.35
CA LYS A 130 -5.26 -36.88 23.62
C LYS A 130 -4.85 -37.82 22.49
N ALA A 131 -3.76 -37.54 21.80
CA ALA A 131 -3.23 -38.42 20.76
C ALA A 131 -2.73 -39.75 21.36
N ALA A 132 -2.00 -39.71 22.49
CA ALA A 132 -1.56 -40.90 23.20
C ALA A 132 -2.75 -41.74 23.74
N GLU A 133 -3.78 -41.09 24.28
CA GLU A 133 -5.02 -41.75 24.72
C GLU A 133 -5.76 -42.40 23.54
N ALA A 134 -5.85 -41.71 22.40
CA ALA A 134 -6.46 -42.27 21.19
C ALA A 134 -5.67 -43.46 20.63
N GLU A 135 -4.33 -43.42 20.67
CA GLU A 135 -3.50 -44.54 20.24
C GLU A 135 -3.62 -45.75 21.19
N ALA A 136 -3.65 -45.52 22.51
CA ALA A 136 -3.89 -46.59 23.47
C ALA A 136 -5.29 -47.22 23.29
N ALA A 137 -6.32 -46.40 23.07
CA ALA A 137 -7.68 -46.88 22.80
C ALA A 137 -7.76 -47.64 21.47
N ARG A 138 -7.04 -47.20 20.42
CA ARG A 138 -6.94 -47.91 19.15
C ARG A 138 -6.33 -49.30 19.33
N LYS A 139 -5.20 -49.38 20.04
CA LYS A 139 -4.53 -50.66 20.31
C LYS A 139 -5.40 -51.61 21.14
N ALA A 140 -6.08 -51.10 22.17
CA ALA A 140 -7.01 -51.90 22.96
C ALA A 140 -8.20 -52.42 22.14
N ALA A 141 -8.73 -51.62 21.21
CA ALA A 141 -9.78 -52.03 20.30
C ALA A 141 -9.29 -53.08 19.28
N GLU A 142 -8.07 -52.92 18.73
CA GLU A 142 -7.44 -53.91 17.84
C GLU A 142 -7.22 -55.25 18.57
N ASP A 143 -6.68 -55.22 19.79
CA ASP A 143 -6.44 -56.42 20.61
C ASP A 143 -7.76 -57.13 20.96
N ALA A 144 -8.80 -56.38 21.34
CA ALA A 144 -10.12 -56.94 21.65
C ALA A 144 -10.82 -57.52 20.42
N ALA A 145 -10.71 -56.86 19.26
CA ALA A 145 -11.23 -57.38 18.00
C ALA A 145 -10.53 -58.69 17.58
N ALA A 146 -9.20 -58.76 17.75
CA ALA A 146 -8.44 -59.98 17.50
C ALA A 146 -8.84 -61.13 18.44
N GLN A 147 -9.07 -60.84 19.73
CA GLN A 147 -9.55 -61.83 20.70
C GLN A 147 -10.98 -62.30 20.41
N ALA A 148 -11.88 -61.39 20.03
CA ALA A 148 -13.25 -61.72 19.64
C ALA A 148 -13.26 -62.63 18.38
N ALA A 149 -12.47 -62.29 17.37
CA ALA A 149 -12.33 -63.09 16.15
C ALA A 149 -11.73 -64.48 16.41
N ALA A 150 -10.81 -64.59 17.39
CA ALA A 150 -10.20 -65.87 17.77
C ALA A 150 -11.10 -66.77 18.61
N THR A 151 -11.96 -66.20 19.46
CA THR A 151 -12.81 -66.95 20.40
C THR A 151 -14.24 -67.20 19.91
N GLY A 152 -14.76 -66.37 19.00
CA GLY A 152 -16.12 -66.49 18.46
C GLY A 152 -17.23 -66.34 19.51
N ASN A 153 -16.95 -65.67 20.64
CA ASN A 153 -17.91 -65.44 21.72
C ASN A 153 -18.63 -64.09 21.53
N ILE A 154 -19.96 -64.11 21.63
CA ILE A 154 -20.84 -62.94 21.54
C ILE A 154 -20.45 -61.86 22.56
N ASP A 155 -20.05 -62.24 23.78
CA ASP A 155 -19.63 -61.28 24.80
C ASP A 155 -18.32 -60.56 24.41
N ALA A 156 -17.42 -61.26 23.72
CA ALA A 156 -16.16 -60.68 23.23
C ALA A 156 -16.41 -59.73 22.05
N GLU A 157 -17.40 -60.02 21.20
CA GLU A 157 -17.83 -59.12 20.12
C GLU A 157 -18.43 -57.81 20.65
N ILE A 158 -19.27 -57.88 21.70
CA ILE A 158 -19.86 -56.69 22.34
C ILE A 158 -18.78 -55.79 22.95
N GLU A 159 -17.77 -56.39 23.61
CA GLU A 159 -16.67 -55.64 24.20
C GLU A 159 -15.74 -55.02 23.13
N ALA A 160 -15.47 -55.75 22.03
CA ALA A 160 -14.75 -55.21 20.89
C ALA A 160 -15.48 -54.03 20.24
N GLU A 161 -16.81 -54.10 20.08
CA GLU A 161 -17.61 -52.99 19.55
C GLU A 161 -17.61 -51.78 20.49
N ARG A 162 -17.66 -51.99 21.81
CA ARG A 162 -17.56 -50.93 22.82
C ARG A 162 -16.22 -50.22 22.75
N LEU A 163 -15.13 -50.96 22.67
CA LEU A 163 -13.77 -50.43 22.57
C LEU A 163 -13.53 -49.72 21.23
N ALA A 164 -14.06 -50.24 20.13
CA ALA A 164 -14.02 -49.56 18.83
C ALA A 164 -14.77 -48.21 18.84
N LYS A 165 -15.94 -48.13 19.50
CA LYS A 165 -16.68 -46.87 19.68
C LYS A 165 -15.91 -45.86 20.53
N GLU A 166 -15.25 -46.30 21.60
CA GLU A 166 -14.42 -45.43 22.44
C GLU A 166 -13.17 -44.95 21.71
N ALA A 167 -12.50 -45.82 20.94
CA ALA A 167 -11.38 -45.44 20.07
C ALA A 167 -11.79 -44.37 19.05
N ALA A 168 -12.94 -44.55 18.37
CA ALA A 168 -13.46 -43.58 17.41
C ALA A 168 -13.82 -42.22 18.07
N LYS A 169 -14.30 -42.20 19.31
CA LYS A 169 -14.54 -40.95 20.06
C LYS A 169 -13.23 -40.28 20.47
N ALA A 170 -12.24 -41.05 20.92
CA ALA A 170 -10.93 -40.54 21.30
C ALA A 170 -10.20 -39.92 20.10
N GLU A 171 -10.25 -40.57 18.93
CA GLU A 171 -9.67 -40.06 17.68
C GLU A 171 -10.35 -38.75 17.23
N LYS A 172 -11.68 -38.68 17.28
CA LYS A 172 -12.43 -37.43 17.00
C LYS A 172 -12.06 -36.29 17.95
N ARG A 173 -11.78 -36.59 19.23
CA ARG A 173 -11.34 -35.59 20.21
C ARG A 173 -9.91 -35.12 19.94
N ALA A 174 -9.02 -36.02 19.50
CA ALA A 174 -7.64 -35.70 19.14
C ALA A 174 -7.54 -34.89 17.83
N ALA A 175 -8.42 -35.15 16.85
CA ALA A 175 -8.45 -34.48 15.56
C ALA A 175 -8.96 -33.02 15.62
N LYS A 176 -9.61 -32.61 16.70
CA LYS A 176 -10.17 -31.25 16.82
C LYS A 176 -9.07 -30.21 16.94
N GLN A 177 -9.00 -29.29 15.97
CA GLN A 177 -8.03 -28.20 15.99
C GLN A 177 -8.32 -27.23 17.15
N VAL A 178 -7.31 -27.01 17.99
CA VAL A 178 -7.36 -26.00 19.06
C VAL A 178 -6.76 -24.70 18.51
N LYS A 179 -7.60 -23.70 18.27
CA LYS A 179 -7.15 -22.35 17.92
C LYS A 179 -6.98 -21.52 19.17
N VAL A 180 -5.76 -21.06 19.44
CA VAL A 180 -5.47 -20.12 20.53
C VAL A 180 -5.69 -18.69 20.04
N SER A 181 -6.62 -17.97 20.67
CA SER A 181 -6.90 -16.56 20.39
C SER A 181 -7.45 -15.85 21.63
N VAL A 182 -7.22 -14.54 21.73
CA VAL A 182 -7.70 -13.71 22.85
C VAL A 182 -8.61 -12.61 22.31
N GLY A 183 -9.88 -12.62 22.72
CA GLY A 183 -10.87 -11.60 22.40
C GLY A 183 -10.76 -10.37 23.29
N SER A 184 -11.42 -9.27 22.90
CA SER A 184 -11.54 -8.07 23.73
C SER A 184 -12.58 -8.30 24.84
N ALA A 185 -12.22 -7.97 26.08
CA ALA A 185 -13.14 -8.05 27.21
C ALA A 185 -14.30 -7.04 27.12
N THR A 186 -14.07 -5.89 26.49
CA THR A 186 -15.06 -4.80 26.35
C THR A 186 -15.74 -4.77 24.98
N GLY A 187 -15.36 -5.67 24.07
CA GLY A 187 -15.87 -5.72 22.69
C GLY A 187 -15.35 -4.60 21.77
N ALA A 188 -14.66 -3.59 22.28
CA ALA A 188 -14.12 -2.48 21.49
C ALA A 188 -12.84 -2.86 20.71
N GLY A 189 -12.11 -3.88 21.16
CA GLY A 189 -10.85 -4.32 20.55
C GLY A 189 -11.01 -5.50 19.58
N ARG A 190 -10.16 -5.56 18.56
CA ARG A 190 -10.06 -6.75 17.69
C ARG A 190 -9.42 -7.92 18.45
N THR A 191 -9.83 -9.15 18.12
CA THR A 191 -9.22 -10.37 18.65
C THR A 191 -7.75 -10.44 18.24
N VAL A 192 -6.86 -10.64 19.21
CA VAL A 192 -5.43 -10.87 18.96
C VAL A 192 -5.21 -12.36 18.73
N SER A 193 -4.63 -12.70 17.58
CA SER A 193 -4.28 -14.07 17.22
C SER A 193 -2.92 -14.10 16.52
N THR A 194 -2.18 -15.19 16.67
CA THR A 194 -0.92 -15.37 15.95
C THR A 194 -1.19 -15.72 14.49
N ARG A 195 -0.47 -15.08 13.55
CA ARG A 195 -0.48 -15.41 12.12
C ARG A 195 0.89 -15.94 11.69
N LYS A 196 0.92 -16.91 10.79
CA LYS A 196 2.16 -17.32 10.09
C LYS A 196 2.35 -16.40 8.88
N VAL A 197 3.43 -15.63 8.86
CA VAL A 197 3.86 -14.86 7.68
C VAL A 197 4.96 -15.66 7.00
N ARG A 198 4.80 -15.95 5.71
CA ARG A 198 5.84 -16.59 4.89
C ARG A 198 6.55 -15.51 4.09
N SER A 199 7.82 -15.28 4.38
CA SER A 199 8.70 -14.42 3.58
C SER A 199 9.67 -15.29 2.79
N ALA A 200 9.99 -14.88 1.56
CA ALA A 200 11.04 -15.49 0.76
C ALA A 200 12.35 -14.74 1.02
N GLU A 201 13.43 -15.47 1.30
CA GLU A 201 14.79 -14.95 1.35
C GLU A 201 15.46 -15.18 0.00
N ILE A 202 16.14 -14.15 -0.53
CA ILE A 202 16.85 -14.24 -1.81
C ILE A 202 18.20 -14.89 -1.57
N THR A 203 18.32 -16.17 -1.89
CA THR A 203 19.59 -16.92 -1.77
C THR A 203 20.48 -16.74 -2.99
N ASN A 204 19.89 -16.61 -4.18
CA ASN A 204 20.62 -16.38 -5.43
C ASN A 204 19.89 -15.34 -6.28
N ALA A 205 20.41 -14.11 -6.27
CA ALA A 205 19.81 -12.99 -6.97
C ALA A 205 19.80 -13.19 -8.50
N ARG A 206 20.82 -13.83 -9.09
CA ARG A 206 20.88 -14.05 -10.54
C ARG A 206 19.82 -15.04 -11.01
N ALA A 207 19.65 -16.14 -10.29
CA ALA A 207 18.59 -17.11 -10.59
C ALA A 207 17.20 -16.49 -10.44
N LEU A 208 17.01 -15.65 -9.41
CA LEU A 208 15.76 -14.93 -9.21
C LEU A 208 15.49 -13.88 -10.31
N PHE A 209 16.53 -13.17 -10.74
CA PHE A 209 16.43 -12.22 -11.85
C PHE A 209 16.01 -12.92 -13.14
N LEU A 210 16.66 -14.02 -13.50
CA LEU A 210 16.28 -14.83 -14.67
C LEU A 210 14.82 -15.29 -14.60
N ARG A 211 14.32 -15.66 -13.41
CA ARG A 211 12.92 -16.06 -13.21
C ARG A 211 11.93 -14.91 -13.48
N TYR A 212 12.34 -13.67 -13.24
CA TYR A 212 11.52 -12.46 -13.40
C TYR A 212 11.96 -11.57 -14.56
N ALA A 213 12.81 -12.05 -15.47
CA ALA A 213 13.38 -11.24 -16.54
C ALA A 213 12.29 -10.56 -17.40
N ASP A 214 11.21 -11.28 -17.68
CA ASP A 214 10.08 -10.78 -18.48
C ASP A 214 8.97 -10.10 -17.65
N HIS A 215 9.19 -9.91 -16.34
CA HIS A 215 8.17 -9.30 -15.49
C HIS A 215 8.09 -7.78 -15.77
N PRO A 216 6.89 -7.19 -15.97
CA PRO A 216 6.75 -5.79 -16.40
C PRO A 216 7.52 -4.79 -15.52
N LYS A 217 7.44 -4.93 -14.20
CA LYS A 217 8.18 -4.07 -13.26
C LYS A 217 9.71 -4.16 -13.39
N VAL A 218 10.24 -5.32 -13.78
CA VAL A 218 11.69 -5.49 -13.98
C VAL A 218 12.09 -4.78 -15.28
N LEU A 219 11.29 -4.94 -16.35
CA LEU A 219 11.49 -4.24 -17.61
C LEU A 219 11.43 -2.71 -17.45
N ASP A 220 10.48 -2.17 -16.67
CA ASP A 220 10.39 -0.73 -16.39
C ASP A 220 11.67 -0.18 -15.72
N VAL A 221 12.22 -0.94 -14.78
CA VAL A 221 13.48 -0.60 -14.11
C VAL A 221 14.65 -0.68 -15.10
N LEU A 222 14.73 -1.74 -15.90
CA LEU A 222 15.77 -1.88 -16.92
C LEU A 222 15.71 -0.77 -17.97
N GLN A 223 14.52 -0.38 -18.43
CA GLN A 223 14.33 0.72 -19.37
C GLN A 223 14.73 2.06 -18.76
N SER A 224 14.40 2.29 -17.48
CA SER A 224 14.77 3.50 -16.76
C SER A 224 16.29 3.63 -16.61
N LEU A 225 16.97 2.52 -16.32
CA LEU A 225 18.44 2.45 -16.26
C LEU A 225 19.06 2.68 -17.65
N ALA A 226 18.61 1.97 -18.67
CA ALA A 226 19.10 2.14 -20.05
C ALA A 226 18.96 3.59 -20.54
N ASN A 227 17.82 4.25 -20.25
CA ASN A 227 17.64 5.66 -20.60
C ASN A 227 18.55 6.60 -19.79
N ALA A 228 18.90 6.25 -18.55
CA ALA A 228 19.87 7.01 -17.75
C ALA A 228 21.29 6.87 -18.35
N ASP A 229 21.66 5.68 -18.79
CA ASP A 229 22.97 5.37 -19.37
C ASP A 229 23.15 6.00 -20.76
N VAL A 230 22.08 6.07 -21.56
CA VAL A 230 22.06 6.84 -22.81
C VAL A 230 22.25 8.34 -22.54
N ARG A 231 21.64 8.87 -21.46
CA ARG A 231 21.79 10.29 -21.07
C ARG A 231 23.16 10.61 -20.49
N SER A 232 23.78 9.68 -19.78
CA SER A 232 25.14 9.85 -19.25
C SER A 232 26.22 9.68 -20.32
N GLY A 233 25.87 9.12 -21.49
CA GLY A 233 26.79 8.82 -22.58
C GLY A 233 27.55 7.49 -22.40
N GLU A 234 27.17 6.66 -21.43
CA GLU A 234 27.72 5.32 -21.26
C GLU A 234 27.24 4.38 -22.37
N ILE A 235 25.97 4.52 -22.77
CA ILE A 235 25.43 3.91 -23.99
C ILE A 235 25.39 4.97 -25.09
N THR A 236 26.13 4.74 -26.15
CA THR A 236 26.21 5.55 -27.37
C THR A 236 25.71 4.75 -28.57
N GLU A 237 25.44 5.41 -29.70
CA GLU A 237 25.04 4.70 -30.93
C GLU A 237 26.06 3.63 -31.36
N ALA A 238 27.34 3.84 -31.06
CA ALA A 238 28.41 2.91 -31.39
C ALA A 238 28.40 1.62 -30.54
N ASN A 239 27.85 1.65 -29.32
CA ASN A 239 27.85 0.50 -28.40
C ASN A 239 26.45 0.01 -28.00
N ALA A 240 25.37 0.66 -28.44
CA ALA A 240 24.00 0.33 -28.06
C ALA A 240 23.63 -1.14 -28.36
N ALA A 241 24.12 -1.68 -29.48
CA ALA A 241 23.92 -3.08 -29.85
C ALA A 241 24.55 -4.08 -28.85
N LEU A 242 25.67 -3.72 -28.19
CA LEU A 242 26.32 -4.57 -27.19
C LEU A 242 25.45 -4.71 -25.93
N PHE A 243 24.66 -3.68 -25.61
CA PHE A 243 23.75 -3.65 -24.47
C PHE A 243 22.32 -4.08 -24.83
N GLY A 244 22.06 -4.47 -26.08
CA GLY A 244 20.73 -4.88 -26.54
C GLY A 244 19.72 -3.73 -26.64
N VAL A 245 20.18 -2.48 -26.77
CA VAL A 245 19.35 -1.27 -26.85
C VAL A 245 19.45 -0.65 -28.25
N SER A 246 18.35 -0.05 -28.72
CA SER A 246 18.36 0.80 -29.92
C SER A 246 18.02 2.24 -29.53
N ILE A 247 18.90 3.19 -29.86
CA ILE A 247 18.65 4.62 -29.64
C ILE A 247 17.80 5.15 -30.80
N ARG A 248 16.77 5.92 -30.49
CA ARG A 248 15.97 6.65 -31.49
C ARG A 248 15.90 8.12 -31.08
N GLU A 249 16.43 8.99 -31.92
CA GLU A 249 16.31 10.44 -31.74
C GLU A 249 14.99 10.92 -32.33
N THR A 250 14.15 11.51 -31.49
CA THR A 250 12.97 12.25 -31.95
C THR A 250 13.22 13.72 -31.62
N ALA A 251 13.36 14.57 -32.63
CA ALA A 251 13.42 16.01 -32.43
C ALA A 251 12.02 16.50 -32.02
N VAL A 252 11.86 16.82 -30.74
CA VAL A 252 10.64 17.43 -30.20
C VAL A 252 10.95 18.90 -29.93
N ALA A 253 10.07 19.81 -30.35
CA ALA A 253 10.21 21.23 -30.06
C ALA A 253 10.25 21.43 -28.53
N ALA A 254 11.35 22.01 -28.04
CA ALA A 254 11.60 22.27 -26.62
C ALA A 254 11.00 23.59 -26.17
#